data_AF-A0A2D8GLE9-F1
#
_entry.id   AF-A0A2D8GLE9-F1
#
_cell.length_a   1.000
_cell.length_b   1.000
_cell.length_c   1.000
_cell.angle_alpha   90.00
_cell.angle_beta   90.00
_cell.angle_gamma   90.00
#
_symmetry.space_group_name_H-M   'P 1'
#
loop_
_entity.id
_entity.type
_entity.pdbx_description
1 polymer ?
#
loop_
_entity_poly.entity_id
_entity_poly.type
_entity_poly.pdbx_seq_one_letter_code
_entity_poly.pdbx_strand_id
1 'polypeptide(L)'
;MAANKAKRTSVHRWRYILLSLVLVSLPISIIVKVAYLQILPNHEFGVDFLKHQGEIRSVRNIEIPAPRGAILDRYGKPLAISTPVIDIVGNPQ
;
A
#
# COMPACT_ATOMS: atom_id res chain seq x y z
N MET A 1 -1.03 -54.29 30.79
CA MET A 1 -0.95 -52.81 30.63
C MET A 1 0.51 -52.46 30.37
N ALA A 2 0.96 -52.51 29.11
CA ALA A 2 2.36 -52.27 28.75
C ALA A 2 2.56 -50.80 28.41
N ALA A 3 3.40 -50.11 29.18
CA ALA A 3 3.72 -48.71 29.00
C ALA A 3 4.65 -48.52 27.80
N ASN A 4 4.20 -47.76 26.80
CA ASN A 4 4.98 -47.37 25.63
C ASN A 4 6.02 -46.32 26.03
N LYS A 5 7.32 -46.68 26.00
CA LYS A 5 8.43 -45.74 26.23
C LYS A 5 8.79 -45.03 24.93
N ALA A 6 8.42 -43.75 24.83
CA ALA A 6 8.82 -42.89 23.72
C ALA A 6 10.36 -42.81 23.61
N LYS A 7 10.89 -43.21 22.46
CA LYS A 7 12.33 -43.19 22.15
C LYS A 7 12.79 -41.74 22.03
N ARG A 8 13.54 -41.24 23.02
CA ARG A 8 14.17 -39.91 22.93
C ARG A 8 15.31 -39.97 21.91
N THR A 9 15.10 -39.38 20.74
CA THR A 9 16.15 -39.21 19.74
C THR A 9 17.12 -38.13 20.22
N SER A 10 18.39 -38.50 20.38
CA SER A 10 19.45 -37.54 20.74
C SER A 10 19.82 -36.74 19.51
N VAL A 11 19.30 -35.53 19.39
CA VAL A 11 19.68 -34.59 18.33
C VAL A 11 21.04 -34.00 18.70
N HIS A 12 22.04 -34.15 17.82
CA HIS A 12 23.36 -33.60 18.05
C HIS A 12 23.27 -32.08 18.22
N ARG A 13 23.76 -31.56 19.36
CA ARG A 13 23.60 -30.16 19.79
C ARG A 13 24.04 -29.15 18.72
N TRP A 14 25.14 -29.43 18.01
CA TRP A 14 25.65 -28.55 16.95
C TRP A 14 24.66 -28.40 15.78
N ARG A 15 24.00 -29.49 15.37
CA ARG A 15 22.99 -29.47 14.31
C ARG A 15 21.77 -28.66 14.73
N TYR A 16 21.36 -28.79 15.98
CA TYR A 16 20.26 -27.98 16.54
C TYR A 16 20.62 -26.49 16.58
N ILE A 17 21.82 -26.13 17.03
CA ILE A 17 22.28 -24.74 17.06
C ILE A 17 22.36 -24.14 15.66
N LEU A 18 22.93 -24.87 14.68
CA LEU A 18 22.98 -24.42 13.29
C LEU A 18 21.59 -24.18 12.71
N LEU A 19 20.67 -25.13 12.89
CA LEU A 19 19.29 -24.99 12.43
C LEU A 19 18.59 -23.79 13.07
N SER A 20 18.78 -23.62 14.39
CA SER A 20 18.21 -22.47 15.10
C SER A 20 18.79 -21.15 14.62
N LEU A 21 20.09 -21.08 14.33
CA LEU A 21 20.74 -19.87 13.82
C LEU A 21 20.24 -19.53 12.42
N VAL A 22 20.15 -20.51 11.53
CA VAL A 22 19.58 -20.34 10.19
C VAL A 22 18.13 -19.84 10.29
N LEU A 23 17.32 -20.46 11.14
CA LEU A 23 15.93 -20.07 11.33
C LEU A 23 15.79 -18.63 11.84
N VAL A 24 16.66 -18.19 12.75
CA VAL A 24 16.67 -16.82 13.28
C VAL A 24 17.22 -15.81 12.26
N SER A 25 18.17 -16.21 11.41
CA SER A 25 18.73 -15.33 10.39
C SER A 25 17.72 -14.92 9.31
N LEU A 26 16.74 -15.77 9.02
CA LEU A 26 15.69 -15.50 8.01
C LEU A 26 14.88 -14.23 8.30
N PRO A 27 14.20 -14.08 9.46
CA PRO A 27 13.46 -12.86 9.76
C PRO A 27 14.39 -11.64 9.91
N ILE A 28 15.61 -11.82 10.43
CA ILE A 28 16.59 -10.73 10.55
C ILE A 28 16.95 -10.16 9.18
N SER A 29 17.19 -11.03 8.19
CA SER A 29 17.49 -10.62 6.81
C SER A 29 16.37 -9.76 6.20
N ILE A 30 15.11 -10.14 6.44
CA ILE A 30 13.95 -9.37 5.98
C ILE A 30 13.88 -8.02 6.67
N ILE A 31 14.07 -7.97 7.99
CA ILE A 31 14.06 -6.71 8.76
C ILE A 31 15.15 -5.76 8.24
N VAL A 32 16.36 -6.25 8.02
CA VAL A 32 17.45 -5.46 7.46
C VAL A 32 17.09 -4.92 6.07
N LYS A 33 16.48 -5.75 5.21
CA LYS A 33 16.05 -5.31 3.88
C LYS A 33 14.95 -4.23 3.94
N VAL A 34 13.98 -4.40 4.83
CA VAL A 34 12.90 -3.42 5.04
C VAL A 34 13.48 -2.12 5.58
N ALA A 35 14.34 -2.18 6.60
CA ALA A 35 15.02 -1.02 7.16
C ALA A 35 15.84 -0.28 6.09
N TYR A 36 16.56 -1.01 5.24
CA TYR A 36 17.32 -0.42 4.12
C TYR A 36 16.42 0.34 3.14
N LEU A 37 15.25 -0.22 2.79
CA LEU A 37 14.27 0.44 1.91
C LEU A 37 13.55 1.62 2.59
N GLN A 38 13.35 1.56 3.91
CA GLN A 38 12.54 2.52 4.67
C GLN A 38 13.33 3.65 5.37
N ILE A 39 14.65 3.53 5.52
CA ILE A 39 15.46 4.48 6.32
C ILE A 39 16.46 5.23 5.47
N LEU A 40 16.84 4.71 4.29
CA LEU A 40 17.80 5.37 3.40
C LEU A 40 17.05 6.20 2.35
N PRO A 41 16.86 7.51 2.55
CA PRO A 41 16.24 8.40 1.56
C PRO A 41 17.11 8.57 0.32
N ASN A 42 18.45 8.58 0.48
CA ASN A 42 19.41 8.96 -0.56
C ASN A 42 19.88 7.80 -1.44
N HIS A 43 19.19 6.66 -1.41
CA HIS A 43 19.53 5.50 -2.23
C HIS A 43 18.63 5.43 -3.47
N GLU A 44 19.16 4.92 -4.57
CA GLU A 44 18.47 4.86 -5.87
C GLU A 44 17.09 4.19 -5.79
N PHE A 45 16.93 3.22 -4.88
CA PHE A 45 15.66 2.53 -4.58
C PHE A 45 15.17 2.75 -3.15
N GLY A 46 15.51 3.90 -2.57
CA GLY A 46 15.18 4.27 -1.20
C GLY A 46 13.74 4.75 -1.01
N VAL A 47 13.51 5.36 0.15
CA VAL A 47 12.20 5.86 0.59
C VAL A 47 11.61 6.87 -0.40
N ASP A 48 12.41 7.84 -0.82
CA ASP A 48 11.93 8.97 -1.61
C ASP A 48 11.57 8.53 -3.03
N PHE A 49 12.33 7.58 -3.59
CA PHE A 49 11.99 6.92 -4.85
C PHE A 49 10.64 6.20 -4.77
N LEU A 50 10.44 5.35 -3.75
CA LEU A 50 9.21 4.60 -3.57
C LEU A 50 8.00 5.50 -3.31
N LYS A 51 8.18 6.57 -2.53
CA LYS A 51 7.14 7.58 -2.29
C LYS A 51 6.78 8.32 -3.56
N HIS A 52 7.76 8.81 -4.32
CA HIS A 52 7.53 9.51 -5.58
C HIS A 52 6.78 8.62 -6.60
N GLN A 53 7.16 7.35 -6.70
CA GLN A 53 6.47 6.35 -7.51
C GLN A 53 5.02 6.10 -7.03
N GLY A 54 4.77 6.17 -5.73
CA GLY A 54 3.41 6.14 -5.17
C GLY A 54 2.61 7.37 -5.59
N GLU A 55 3.16 8.57 -5.35
CA GLU A 55 2.51 9.85 -5.64
C GLU A 55 2.08 9.99 -7.10
N ILE A 56 2.95 9.61 -8.05
CA ILE A 56 2.62 9.65 -9.50
C ILE A 56 1.35 8.85 -9.83
N ARG A 57 1.10 7.74 -9.12
CA ARG A 57 0.01 6.83 -9.45
C ARG A 57 -1.27 7.11 -8.65
N SER A 58 -1.15 7.62 -7.43
CA SER A 58 -2.27 7.72 -6.50
C SER A 58 -2.71 9.15 -6.21
N VAL A 59 -1.81 10.13 -6.26
CA VAL A 59 -2.14 11.52 -5.96
C VAL A 59 -2.54 12.21 -7.25
N ARG A 60 -3.84 12.45 -7.40
CA ARG A 60 -4.39 13.20 -8.53
C ARG A 60 -5.03 14.48 -8.03
N ASN A 61 -4.51 15.61 -8.47
CA ASN A 61 -5.20 16.88 -8.33
C ASN A 61 -6.35 16.91 -9.34
N ILE A 62 -7.57 17.05 -8.83
CA ILE A 62 -8.77 17.24 -9.64
C ILE A 62 -9.22 18.67 -9.38
N GLU A 63 -9.17 19.50 -10.42
CA GLU A 63 -9.72 20.85 -10.34
C GLU A 63 -11.24 20.75 -10.25
N ILE A 64 -11.82 21.35 -9.21
CA ILE A 64 -13.27 21.43 -9.06
C ILE A 64 -13.71 22.72 -9.78
N PRO A 65 -14.42 22.62 -10.91
CA PRO A 65 -14.82 23.81 -11.65
C PRO A 65 -15.83 24.63 -10.82
N ALA A 66 -15.63 25.95 -10.78
CA ALA A 66 -16.59 26.85 -10.17
C ALA A 66 -17.87 26.91 -11.02
N PRO A 67 -19.07 26.70 -10.44
CA PRO A 67 -20.32 26.83 -11.17
C PRO A 67 -20.54 28.28 -11.60
N ARG A 68 -21.16 28.47 -12.78
CA ARG A 68 -21.56 29.81 -13.24
C ARG A 68 -22.72 30.34 -12.41
N GLY A 69 -22.76 31.66 -12.23
CA GLY A 69 -23.89 32.34 -11.60
C GLY A 69 -25.19 32.11 -12.35
N ALA A 70 -26.31 32.01 -11.62
CA ALA A 70 -27.62 31.93 -12.22
C ALA A 70 -28.00 33.28 -12.84
N ILE A 71 -28.55 33.26 -14.05
CA ILE A 71 -29.12 34.45 -14.69
C ILE A 71 -30.59 34.53 -14.27
N LEU A 72 -30.96 35.63 -13.61
CA LEU A 72 -32.32 35.87 -13.10
C LEU A 72 -33.00 36.98 -13.91
N ASP A 73 -34.31 36.87 -14.12
CA ASP A 73 -35.15 37.99 -14.56
C ASP A 73 -35.30 39.03 -13.44
N ARG A 74 -35.84 40.20 -13.77
CA ARG A 74 -36.13 41.32 -12.85
C ARG A 74 -36.98 40.94 -11.63
N TYR A 75 -37.76 39.86 -11.73
CA TYR A 75 -38.59 39.32 -10.65
C TYR A 75 -37.90 38.17 -9.87
N GLY A 76 -36.60 37.97 -10.07
CA GLY A 76 -35.83 36.91 -9.39
C GLY A 76 -36.07 35.50 -9.94
N LYS A 77 -36.75 35.37 -11.08
CA LYS A 77 -37.02 34.06 -11.70
C LYS A 77 -35.81 33.58 -12.50
N PRO A 78 -35.39 32.31 -12.37
CA PRO A 78 -34.23 31.81 -13.09
C PRO A 78 -34.51 31.67 -14.60
N LEU A 79 -33.63 32.22 -15.42
CA LEU A 79 -33.61 32.08 -16.88
C LEU A 79 -32.53 31.10 -17.36
N ALA A 80 -31.40 30.99 -16.64
CA ALA A 80 -30.36 30.01 -16.90
C ALA A 80 -29.59 29.65 -15.61
N ILE A 81 -29.31 28.35 -15.42
CA ILE A 81 -28.53 27.81 -14.28
C ILE A 81 -27.64 26.66 -14.75
N SER A 82 -26.45 26.52 -14.16
CA SER A 82 -25.56 25.39 -14.39
C SER A 82 -25.76 24.34 -13.30
N THR A 83 -26.38 23.21 -13.65
CA THR A 83 -26.56 22.06 -12.75
C THR A 83 -25.71 20.88 -13.24
N PRO A 84 -25.05 20.13 -12.34
CA PRO A 84 -24.32 18.93 -12.73
C PRO A 84 -25.29 17.90 -13.33
N VAL A 85 -24.86 17.23 -14.39
CA VAL A 85 -25.60 16.14 -15.05
C VAL A 85 -24.82 14.85 -14.86
N ILE A 86 -25.54 13.75 -14.66
CA ILE A 86 -24.98 12.41 -14.53
C ILE A 86 -25.11 11.72 -15.88
N ASP A 87 -23.99 11.44 -16.53
CA ASP A 87 -23.95 10.62 -17.75
C ASP A 87 -23.46 9.21 -17.43
N ILE A 88 -24.12 8.20 -18.00
CA ILE A 88 -23.74 6.79 -17.89
C ILE A 88 -23.17 6.36 -19.25
N VAL A 89 -21.90 5.95 -19.26
CA VAL A 89 -21.21 5.49 -20.47
C VAL A 89 -20.64 4.09 -20.22
N GLY A 90 -20.88 3.16 -21.15
CA GLY A 90 -20.36 1.80 -21.11
C GLY A 90 -19.51 1.50 -22.35
N ASN A 91 -18.33 0.92 -22.15
CA ASN A 91 -17.50 0.40 -23.23
C ASN A 91 -17.75 -1.12 -23.35
N PRO A 92 -18.33 -1.62 -24.46
CA PRO A 92 -18.66 -3.04 -24.64
C PRO A 92 -17.50 -3.91 -25.14
N GLN A 93 -16.29 -3.37 -25.29
CA GLN A 93 -15.10 -4.13 -25.70
C GLN A 93 -14.51 -4.97 -24.56
#